data_AF-A0AAD3DR04-F1
#
_entry.id   AF-A0AAD3DR04-F1
#
_cell.length_a   1.000
_cell.length_b   1.000
_cell.length_c   1.000
_cell.angle_alpha   90.00
_cell.angle_beta   90.00
_cell.angle_gamma   90.00
#
_symmetry.space_group_name_H-M   'P 1'
#
loop_
_entity.id
_entity.type
_entity.pdbx_description
1 polymer ?
#
loop_
_entity_poly.entity_id
_entity_poly.type
_entity_poly.pdbx_seq_one_letter_code
_entity_poly.pdbx_strand_id
1 'polypeptide(L)'
;APHPLLATACLVGAVGCYGFSFGGFHAYVQDVAAADAGWLLGLTNTASILGGIAGNMATGALLQSTGGYGGVFLAAAALYGSSWLCFTTLLRGQPIALGGLGGRDWLAPLRPRQPPQQ
;
A
#
# COMPACT_ATOMS: atom_id res chain seq x y z
N ALA A 1 13.96 -21.96 24.97
CA ALA A 1 14.55 -20.60 25.04
C ALA A 1 14.20 -19.86 23.74
N PRO A 2 13.85 -18.57 23.77
CA PRO A 2 13.74 -17.81 22.52
C PRO A 2 15.11 -17.84 21.83
N HIS A 3 15.16 -18.27 20.56
CA HIS A 3 16.38 -18.23 19.76
C HIS A 3 16.44 -16.87 19.06
N PRO A 4 17.17 -15.87 19.60
CA PRO A 4 17.22 -14.53 19.02
C PRO A 4 17.72 -14.56 17.57
N LEU A 5 18.64 -15.48 17.24
CA LEU A 5 19.10 -15.69 15.88
C LEU A 5 17.98 -16.10 14.92
N LEU A 6 17.08 -16.99 15.35
CA LEU A 6 15.94 -17.42 14.52
C LEU A 6 14.96 -16.26 14.35
N ALA A 7 14.65 -15.52 15.41
CA ALA A 7 13.78 -14.36 15.34
C ALA A 7 14.34 -13.28 14.39
N THR A 8 15.63 -12.99 14.49
CA THR A 8 16.30 -12.03 13.60
C THR A 8 16.33 -12.53 12.16
N ALA A 9 16.63 -13.82 11.92
CA ALA A 9 16.59 -14.40 10.58
C ALA A 9 15.18 -14.32 9.97
N CYS A 10 14.14 -14.64 10.74
CA CYS A 10 12.75 -14.48 10.32
C CYS A 10 12.41 -13.02 10.02
N LEU A 11 12.84 -12.07 10.86
CA LEU A 11 12.61 -10.65 10.63
C LEU A 11 13.30 -10.17 9.35
N VAL A 12 14.57 -10.54 9.13
CA VAL A 12 15.32 -10.19 7.92
C VAL A 12 14.64 -10.75 6.68
N GLY A 13 14.23 -12.02 6.71
CA GLY A 13 13.49 -12.65 5.62
C GLY A 13 12.16 -11.93 5.35
N ALA A 14 11.39 -11.62 6.40
CA ALA A 14 10.12 -10.92 6.28
C ALA A 14 10.28 -9.52 5.67
N VAL A 15 11.26 -8.73 6.14
CA VAL A 15 11.53 -7.39 5.62
C VAL A 15 12.06 -7.44 4.17
N GLY A 16 12.89 -8.44 3.84
CA GLY A 16 13.33 -8.67 2.46
C GLY A 16 12.17 -8.96 1.52
N CYS A 17 11.27 -9.87 1.91
CA CYS A 17 10.04 -10.19 1.16
C CYS A 17 9.11 -8.97 1.02
N TYR A 18 9.00 -8.16 2.07
CA TYR A 18 8.22 -6.92 2.04
C TYR A 18 8.76 -5.93 0.99
N GLY A 19 10.08 -5.85 0.82
CA GLY A 19 10.70 -5.01 -0.21
C GLY A 19 10.22 -5.34 -1.64
N PHE A 20 10.08 -6.63 -1.97
CA PHE A 20 9.52 -7.05 -3.27
C PHE A 20 8.07 -6.61 -3.46
N SER A 21 7.27 -6.65 -2.39
CA SER A 21 5.87 -6.22 -2.43
C SER A 21 5.75 -4.72 -2.70
N PHE A 22 6.61 -3.92 -2.08
CA PHE A 22 6.66 -2.47 -2.28
C PHE A 22 7.03 -2.10 -3.72
N GLY A 23 8.07 -2.74 -4.27
CA GLY A 23 8.48 -2.53 -5.67
C GLY A 23 7.40 -2.94 -6.67
N GLY A 24 6.78 -4.11 -6.47
CA GLY A 24 5.73 -4.62 -7.34
C GLY A 24 4.48 -3.74 -7.36
N PHE A 25 4.05 -3.23 -6.19
CA PHE A 25 2.90 -2.33 -6.10
C PHE A 25 3.13 -1.00 -6.83
N HIS A 26 4.29 -0.38 -6.63
CA HIS A 26 4.62 0.89 -7.29
C HIS A 26 4.66 0.77 -8.82
N ALA A 27 5.29 -0.30 -9.34
CA ALA A 27 5.30 -0.58 -10.76
C ALA A 27 3.89 -0.82 -11.31
N TYR A 28 3.06 -1.60 -10.60
CA TYR A 28 1.67 -1.85 -10.99
C TYR A 28 0.85 -0.55 -11.11
N VAL A 29 0.96 0.37 -10.15
CA VAL A 29 0.23 1.65 -10.19
C VAL A 29 0.68 2.51 -11.38
N GLN A 30 1.98 2.49 -11.70
CA GLN A 30 2.52 3.20 -12.86
C GLN A 30 2.02 2.60 -14.18
N ASP A 31 1.94 1.27 -14.29
CA ASP A 31 1.45 0.60 -15.49
C ASP A 31 -0.06 0.83 -15.72
N VAL A 32 -0.84 0.76 -14.64
CA VAL A 32 -2.31 0.86 -14.72
C VAL A 32 -2.80 2.29 -14.81
N ALA A 33 -2.13 3.24 -14.15
CA ALA A 33 -2.62 4.61 -14.02
C ALA A 33 -1.52 5.64 -14.25
N ALA A 34 -0.68 5.44 -15.27
CA ALA A 34 0.49 6.29 -15.57
C ALA A 34 0.21 7.81 -15.47
N ALA A 35 -0.94 8.26 -15.96
CA ALA A 35 -1.31 9.68 -15.98
C ALA A 35 -1.68 10.27 -14.60
N ASP A 36 -2.16 9.44 -13.66
CA ASP A 36 -2.64 9.84 -12.34
C ASP A 36 -1.88 9.13 -11.19
N ALA A 37 -0.79 8.42 -11.52
CA ALA A 37 -0.03 7.57 -10.61
C ALA A 37 0.45 8.34 -9.37
N GLY A 38 0.90 9.59 -9.53
CA GLY A 38 1.32 10.43 -8.41
C GLY A 38 0.21 10.70 -7.40
N TRP A 39 -1.01 10.94 -7.86
CA TRP A 39 -2.16 11.20 -6.98
C TRP A 39 -2.63 9.92 -6.28
N LEU A 40 -2.70 8.79 -7.01
CA LEU A 40 -3.02 7.49 -6.44
C LEU A 40 -1.97 7.04 -5.40
N LEU A 41 -0.69 7.24 -5.68
CA LEU A 41 0.39 6.97 -4.72
C LEU A 41 0.28 7.88 -3.49
N GLY A 42 -0.10 9.15 -3.66
CA GLY A 42 -0.35 10.07 -2.55
C GLY A 42 -1.53 9.63 -1.66
N LEU A 43 -2.64 9.22 -2.27
CA LEU A 43 -3.79 8.69 -1.52
C LEU A 43 -3.43 7.40 -0.77
N THR A 44 -2.78 6.47 -1.45
CA THR A 44 -2.40 5.18 -0.85
C THR A 44 -1.37 5.36 0.26
N ASN A 45 -0.45 6.33 0.16
CA ASN A 45 0.44 6.71 1.25
C ASN A 45 -0.34 7.21 2.47
N THR A 46 -1.29 8.13 2.27
CA THR A 46 -2.14 8.64 3.36
C THR A 46 -2.93 7.52 4.04
N ALA A 47 -3.57 6.66 3.24
CA ALA A 47 -4.28 5.49 3.75
C ALA A 47 -3.36 4.54 4.52
N SER A 48 -2.12 4.35 4.05
CA SER A 48 -1.12 3.51 4.71
C SER A 48 -0.71 4.05 6.08
N ILE A 49 -0.55 5.37 6.22
CA ILE A 49 -0.25 6.00 7.52
C ILE A 49 -1.41 5.80 8.50
N LEU A 50 -2.66 6.02 8.06
CA LEU A 50 -3.84 5.77 8.90
C LEU A 50 -3.93 4.30 9.32
N GLY A 51 -3.67 3.38 8.39
CA GLY A 51 -3.57 1.95 8.67
C GLY A 51 -2.47 1.62 9.69
N GLY A 52 -1.31 2.27 9.59
CA GLY A 52 -0.22 2.12 10.57
C GLY A 52 -0.60 2.59 11.98
N ILE A 53 -1.31 3.71 12.10
CA ILE A 53 -1.83 4.20 13.39
C ILE A 53 -2.80 3.17 13.99
N ALA A 54 -3.76 2.70 13.21
CA ALA A 54 -4.72 1.69 13.64
C ALA A 54 -4.02 0.36 14.02
N GLY A 55 -3.01 -0.06 13.26
CA GLY A 55 -2.21 -1.26 13.54
C GLY A 55 -1.45 -1.17 14.86
N ASN A 56 -0.90 -0.01 15.19
CA ASN A 56 -0.24 0.22 16.48
C ASN A 56 -1.24 0.13 17.64
N MET A 57 -2.43 0.74 17.51
CA MET A 57 -3.49 0.65 18.51
C MET A 57 -3.96 -0.79 18.71
N ALA A 58 -4.19 -1.53 17.61
CA ALA A 58 -4.59 -2.94 17.66
C ALA A 58 -3.51 -3.83 18.28
N THR A 59 -2.24 -3.58 17.96
CA THR A 59 -1.10 -4.29 18.57
C THR A 59 -1.06 -4.08 20.08
N GLY A 60 -1.25 -2.85 20.55
CA GLY A 60 -1.35 -2.54 21.98
C GLY A 60 -2.46 -3.33 22.66
N ALA A 61 -3.67 -3.32 22.09
CA ALA A 61 -4.81 -4.04 22.63
C ALA A 61 -4.62 -5.57 22.65
N LEU A 62 -4.03 -6.14 21.59
CA LEU A 62 -3.72 -7.57 21.51
C LEU A 62 -2.65 -7.97 22.53
N LEU A 63 -1.62 -7.15 22.70
CA LEU A 63 -0.56 -7.42 23.67
C LEU A 63 -1.10 -7.35 25.11
N GLN A 64 -1.95 -6.37 25.40
CA GLN A 64 -2.59 -6.21 26.72
C GLN A 64 -3.53 -7.38 27.06
N SER A 65 -4.28 -7.88 26.07
CA SER A 65 -5.26 -8.97 26.29
C SER A 65 -4.61 -10.35 26.38
N THR A 66 -3.54 -10.61 25.62
CA THR A 66 -2.89 -11.94 25.55
C THR A 66 -1.64 -12.07 26.39
N GLY A 67 -1.03 -10.96 26.82
CA GLY A 67 0.22 -10.95 27.58
C GLY A 67 1.47 -11.30 26.77
N GLY A 68 1.38 -11.41 25.44
CA GLY A 68 2.51 -11.75 24.58
C GLY A 68 2.31 -11.42 23.10
N TYR A 69 3.38 -11.54 22.32
CA TYR A 69 3.38 -11.15 20.89
C TYR A 69 2.82 -12.21 19.93
N GLY A 70 2.51 -13.42 20.42
CA GLY A 70 1.99 -14.50 19.57
C GLY A 70 0.73 -14.10 18.80
N GLY A 71 -0.24 -13.47 19.49
CA GLY A 71 -1.47 -12.97 18.86
C GLY A 71 -1.21 -11.83 17.88
N VAL A 72 -0.25 -10.95 18.17
CA VAL A 72 0.18 -9.86 17.28
C VAL A 72 0.78 -10.40 16.00
N PHE A 73 1.68 -11.38 16.08
CA PHE A 73 2.29 -12.00 14.91
C PHE A 73 1.27 -12.76 14.06
N LEU A 74 0.31 -13.44 14.70
CA LEU A 74 -0.77 -14.12 13.97
C LEU A 74 -1.68 -13.12 13.25
N ALA A 75 -2.05 -12.02 13.90
CA ALA A 75 -2.84 -10.96 13.28
C ALA A 75 -2.10 -10.31 12.10
N ALA A 76 -0.80 -10.04 12.25
CA ALA A 76 0.04 -9.53 11.17
C ALA A 76 0.11 -10.53 9.99
N ALA A 77 0.32 -11.82 10.27
CA ALA A 77 0.35 -12.86 9.24
C ALA A 77 -0.98 -12.98 8.49
N ALA A 78 -2.11 -12.92 9.20
CA ALA A 78 -3.44 -12.93 8.60
C ALA A 78 -3.67 -11.70 7.71
N LEU A 79 -3.25 -10.51 8.16
CA LEU A 79 -3.36 -9.27 7.38
C LEU A 79 -2.54 -9.35 6.09
N TYR A 80 -1.28 -9.79 6.15
CA TYR A 80 -0.44 -9.97 4.96
C TYR A 80 -1.00 -11.03 4.02
N GLY A 81 -1.46 -12.18 4.55
CA GLY A 81 -2.07 -13.24 3.74
C GLY A 81 -3.34 -12.77 3.04
N SER A 82 -4.22 -12.05 3.75
CA SER A 82 -5.44 -11.48 3.16
C SER A 82 -5.15 -10.41 2.11
N SER A 83 -4.12 -9.57 2.34
CA SER A 83 -3.66 -8.57 1.37
C SER A 83 -3.14 -9.22 0.09
N TRP A 84 -2.37 -10.30 0.22
CA TRP A 84 -1.88 -11.06 -0.93
C TRP A 84 -3.02 -11.69 -1.73
N LEU A 85 -4.02 -12.29 -1.06
CA LEU A 85 -5.22 -12.82 -1.70
C LEU A 85 -6.01 -11.71 -2.42
N CYS A 86 -6.22 -10.57 -1.77
CA CYS A 86 -6.89 -9.41 -2.34
C CYS A 86 -6.15 -8.93 -3.60
N PHE A 87 -4.83 -8.78 -3.52
CA PHE A 87 -4.00 -8.33 -4.64
C PHE A 87 -4.09 -9.30 -5.83
N THR A 88 -3.98 -10.60 -5.60
CA THR A 88 -3.96 -11.60 -6.68
C THR A 88 -5.34 -11.88 -7.29
N THR A 89 -6.42 -11.68 -6.54
CA THR A 89 -7.79 -12.00 -7.00
C THR A 89 -8.54 -10.79 -7.55
N LEU A 90 -8.29 -9.58 -7.02
CA LEU A 90 -9.07 -8.39 -7.35
C LEU A 90 -8.39 -7.45 -8.34
N LEU A 91 -7.05 -7.34 -8.30
CA LEU A 91 -6.34 -6.38 -9.16
C LEU A 91 -6.19 -6.92 -10.58
N ARG A 92 -6.31 -6.01 -11.56
CA ARG A 92 -6.18 -6.30 -12.99
C ARG A 92 -5.19 -5.32 -13.60
N GLY A 93 -4.23 -5.82 -14.38
CA GLY A 93 -3.26 -4.98 -15.10
C GLY A 93 -3.83 -4.25 -16.32
N GLN A 94 -5.09 -3.82 -16.27
CA GLN A 94 -5.72 -3.06 -17.36
C GLN A 94 -5.59 -1.57 -17.07
N PRO A 95 -5.26 -0.71 -18.06
CA PRO A 95 -5.20 0.72 -17.85
C PRO A 95 -6.51 1.28 -17.32
N ILE A 96 -6.45 2.05 -16.24
CA ILE A 96 -7.59 2.73 -15.63
C ILE A 96 -7.45 4.22 -15.93
N ALA A 97 -8.43 4.77 -16.66
CA ALA A 97 -8.55 6.20 -16.84
C ALA A 97 -9.43 6.77 -15.73
N LEU A 98 -8.84 7.47 -14.75
CA LEU A 98 -9.57 8.17 -13.69
C LEU A 98 -10.07 9.56 -14.15
N GLY A 99 -10.46 9.65 -15.42
CA GLY A 99 -10.97 10.86 -16.05
C GLY A 99 -12.25 11.33 -15.37
N GLY A 100 -12.12 12.27 -14.44
CA GLY A 100 -13.22 12.86 -13.67
C GLY A 100 -13.01 12.91 -12.16
N LEU A 101 -12.04 12.16 -11.60
CA LEU A 101 -11.69 12.21 -10.16
C LEU A 101 -10.28 12.75 -9.92
N GLY A 102 -9.38 12.61 -10.89
CA GLY A 102 -8.06 13.26 -10.87
C GLY A 102 -8.22 14.76 -11.09
N GLY A 103 -7.58 15.59 -10.25
CA GLY A 103 -7.69 17.06 -10.20
C GLY A 103 -7.26 17.84 -11.46
N ARG A 104 -7.32 17.24 -12.65
CA ARG A 104 -7.03 17.84 -13.96
C ARG A 104 -8.17 18.73 -14.46
N ASP A 105 -9.38 18.58 -13.95
CA ASP A 105 -10.52 19.45 -14.27
C ASP A 105 -10.38 20.84 -13.63
N TRP A 106 -9.77 20.95 -12.45
CA TRP A 106 -9.46 22.24 -11.79
C TRP A 106 -8.29 22.99 -12.44
N LEU A 107 -7.47 22.30 -13.23
CA LEU A 107 -6.39 22.90 -14.03
C LEU A 107 -6.83 23.23 -15.46
N ALA A 108 -8.06 22.86 -15.87
CA ALA A 108 -8.62 23.26 -17.15
C ALA A 108 -8.58 24.78 -17.41
N PRO A 109 -8.82 25.66 -16.40
CA PRO A 109 -8.68 27.10 -16.56
C PRO A 109 -7.23 27.58 -16.75
N LEU A 110 -6.25 26.79 -16.32
CA LEU A 110 -4.81 27.11 -16.36
C LEU A 110 -4.09 26.51 -17.56
N ARG A 111 -4.79 25.72 -18.39
CA ARG A 111 -4.22 25.16 -19.61
C ARG A 111 -3.98 26.31 -20.60
N PRO A 112 -2.76 26.51 -21.12
CA PRO A 112 -2.52 27.52 -22.14
C PRO A 112 -3.49 27.30 -23.29
N ARG A 113 -4.28 28.33 -23.65
CA ARG A 113 -5.12 28.26 -24.84
C ARG A 113 -4.21 28.01 -26.03
N GLN A 114 -4.39 26.88 -26.72
CA GLN A 114 -3.67 26.67 -27.97
C GLN A 114 -4.03 27.82 -28.92
N PRO A 115 -3.02 28.47 -29.54
CA PRO A 115 -3.30 29.46 -30.56
C PRO A 115 -4.06 28.77 -31.71
N PRO A 116 -4.99 29.48 -32.37
CA PRO A 116 -5.76 28.90 -33.46
C PRO A 116 -4.79 28.35 -34.51
N GLN A 117 -4.99 27.08 -34.89
CA GLN A 117 -4.33 26.53 -36.07
C GLN A 117 -4.81 27.32 -37.28
N GLN A 118 -3.89 28.07 -37.88
CA GLN A 118 -4.07 28.72 -39.17
C GLN A 118 -3.96 27.72 -40.29
#